data_AF-A0A395S107-F1
#
_entry.id   AF-A0A395S107-F1
#
_cell.length_a   1.000
_cell.length_b   1.000
_cell.length_c   1.000
_cell.angle_alpha   90.00
_cell.angle_beta   90.00
_cell.angle_gamma   90.00
#
_symmetry.space_group_name_H-M   'P 1'
#
loop_
_entity.id
_entity.type
_entity.pdbx_description
1 polymer ?
#
loop_
_entity_poly.entity_id
_entity_poly.type
_entity_poly.pdbx_seq_one_letter_code
_entity_poly.pdbx_strand_id
1 'polypeptide(L)'
;MDTLVEAANATAKVPLHPYSPLNAVLPEYVTNTLSSRTLVGSFVVGSIAIFAVTLLFINSAPRKLSKGEVFVTLWFALCYYVANFADLSSRLSLFAQLWKEYALSDSRYLTQDSFLVPMEAITAILWGPMSFFCAWSIVKQHPLRHPIQLIISVGQLYGDVLYFATCYFNEVVHNIVYCRPEQFYFYMYYVFCNAIWIVIPSVLVVQSVVATKRAFAKVQAAESMKKAL
;
A
#
# COMPACT_ATOMS: atom_id res chain seq x y z
N MET A 1 34.36 24.86 26.68
CA MET A 1 33.86 23.95 25.63
C MET A 1 32.82 22.99 26.20
N ASP A 2 32.98 22.54 27.45
CA ASP A 2 32.09 21.54 28.06
C ASP A 2 30.73 22.06 28.53
N THR A 3 30.59 23.36 28.81
CA THR A 3 29.31 23.97 29.23
C THR A 3 28.31 24.21 28.09
N LEU A 4 28.77 24.24 26.83
CA LEU A 4 27.89 24.36 25.66
C LEU A 4 27.36 23.00 25.19
N VAL A 5 28.08 21.91 25.48
CA VAL A 5 27.64 20.54 25.19
C VAL A 5 26.61 20.05 26.22
N GLU A 6 26.75 20.44 27.49
CA GLU A 6 25.73 20.14 28.51
C GLU A 6 24.44 20.96 28.31
N ALA A 7 24.52 22.19 27.81
CA ALA A 7 23.34 23.00 27.51
C ALA A 7 22.53 22.47 26.31
N ALA A 8 23.16 21.77 25.36
CA ALA A 8 22.48 21.14 24.24
C ALA A 8 21.69 19.86 24.64
N ASN A 9 22.04 19.26 25.79
CA ASN A 9 21.34 18.10 26.35
C ASN A 9 20.20 18.47 27.33
N ALA A 10 19.97 19.76 27.57
CA ALA A 10 18.85 20.23 28.36
C ALA A 10 17.60 20.43 27.47
N THR A 11 16.70 19.45 27.51
CA THR A 11 15.25 19.60 27.20
C THR A 11 14.82 19.86 25.75
N ALA A 12 15.29 19.06 24.79
CA ALA A 12 14.36 18.62 23.75
C ALA A 12 13.43 17.58 24.40
N LYS A 13 12.32 18.01 25.02
CA LYS A 13 11.27 17.09 25.46
C LYS A 13 10.75 16.39 24.22
N VAL A 14 11.23 15.17 23.95
CA VAL A 14 10.65 14.31 22.92
C VAL A 14 9.15 14.26 23.22
N PRO A 15 8.28 14.71 22.30
CA PRO A 15 6.84 14.75 22.55
C PRO A 15 6.36 13.34 22.90
N LEU A 16 5.62 13.20 24.00
CA LEU A 16 5.06 11.91 24.38
C LEU A 16 4.12 11.41 23.28
N HIS A 17 4.38 10.23 22.74
CA HIS A 17 3.60 9.63 21.67
C HIS A 17 3.28 8.16 21.97
N PRO A 18 2.21 7.60 21.37
CA PRO A 18 1.78 6.22 21.65
C PRO A 18 2.53 5.14 20.86
N TYR A 19 3.45 5.52 19.96
CA TYR A 19 4.13 4.58 19.05
C TYR A 19 5.31 3.85 19.70
N SER A 20 5.53 2.60 19.29
CA SER A 20 6.70 1.82 19.70
C SER A 20 7.85 1.98 18.69
N PRO A 21 9.11 2.13 19.13
CA PRO A 21 9.54 2.28 20.51
C PRO A 21 9.23 3.69 21.05
N LEU A 22 8.95 3.80 22.35
CA LEU A 22 8.50 5.06 23.00
C LEU A 22 9.55 6.18 23.00
N ASN A 23 10.82 5.83 22.78
CA ASN A 23 11.93 6.78 22.67
C ASN A 23 12.23 7.21 21.23
N ALA A 24 11.40 6.82 20.26
CA ALA A 24 11.54 7.28 18.88
C ALA A 24 11.45 8.81 18.81
N VAL A 25 12.27 9.42 17.95
CA VAL A 25 12.22 10.87 17.75
C VAL A 25 11.16 11.17 16.69
N LEU A 26 10.04 11.75 17.12
CA LEU A 26 8.99 12.25 16.23
C LEU A 26 8.91 13.78 16.34
N PRO A 27 9.63 14.53 15.50
CA PRO A 27 9.58 15.99 15.49
C PRO A 27 8.15 16.47 15.25
N GLU A 28 7.74 17.48 16.02
CA GLU A 28 6.45 18.17 15.86
C GLU A 28 5.23 17.23 15.93
N TYR A 29 5.33 16.12 16.67
CA TYR A 29 4.23 15.18 16.78
C TYR A 29 2.96 15.84 17.34
N VAL A 30 1.87 15.70 16.57
CA VAL A 30 0.52 16.12 16.98
C VAL A 30 -0.40 14.89 17.02
N THR A 31 -1.03 14.68 18.17
CA THR A 31 -2.01 13.59 18.36
C THR A 31 -3.23 13.76 17.45
N ASN A 32 -3.78 12.64 16.98
CA ASN A 32 -5.03 12.63 16.22
C ASN A 32 -6.16 13.30 17.02
N THR A 33 -6.95 14.12 16.33
CA THR A 33 -8.14 14.77 16.88
C THR A 33 -9.40 13.93 16.64
N LEU A 34 -9.38 13.10 15.59
CA LEU A 34 -10.44 12.14 15.28
C LEU A 34 -10.20 10.82 16.04
N SER A 35 -11.28 10.21 16.52
CA SER A 35 -11.20 8.88 17.14
C SER A 35 -10.89 7.79 16.10
N SER A 36 -10.24 6.70 16.51
CA SER A 36 -9.93 5.55 15.65
C SER A 36 -11.17 5.01 14.92
N ARG A 37 -12.33 4.96 15.60
CA ARG A 37 -13.61 4.55 14.98
C ARG A 37 -14.07 5.50 13.88
N THR A 38 -13.91 6.81 14.10
CA THR A 38 -14.23 7.83 13.10
C THR A 38 -13.30 7.69 11.88
N LEU A 39 -12.00 7.51 12.12
CA LEU A 39 -11.01 7.33 11.06
C LEU A 39 -11.33 6.10 10.19
N VAL A 40 -11.50 4.93 10.82
CA VAL A 40 -11.88 3.70 10.11
C VAL A 40 -13.21 3.89 9.37
N GLY A 41 -14.20 4.52 10.00
CA GLY A 41 -15.48 4.84 9.35
C GLY A 41 -15.31 5.73 8.11
N SER A 42 -14.46 6.77 8.18
CA SER A 42 -14.16 7.64 7.05
C SER A 42 -13.45 6.88 5.92
N PHE A 43 -12.54 5.96 6.23
CA PHE A 43 -11.88 5.11 5.24
C PHE A 43 -12.88 4.19 4.52
N VAL A 44 -13.81 3.58 5.26
CA VAL A 44 -14.88 2.74 4.70
C VAL A 44 -15.79 3.55 3.78
N VAL A 45 -16.23 4.73 4.22
CA VAL A 45 -17.07 5.63 3.40
C VAL A 45 -16.34 6.07 2.13
N GLY A 46 -15.06 6.45 2.24
CA GLY A 46 -14.22 6.79 1.09
C GLY A 46 -14.09 5.63 0.09
N SER A 47 -13.85 4.43 0.60
CA SER A 47 -13.76 3.21 -0.21
C SER A 47 -15.08 2.91 -0.94
N ILE A 48 -16.22 3.04 -0.27
CA ILE A 48 -17.55 2.86 -0.88
C ILE A 48 -17.78 3.89 -1.99
N ALA A 49 -17.41 5.16 -1.77
CA ALA A 49 -17.54 6.20 -2.78
C ALA A 49 -16.71 5.89 -4.03
N ILE A 50 -15.46 5.45 -3.86
CA ILE A 50 -14.59 5.02 -4.97
C ILE A 50 -15.20 3.83 -5.71
N PHE A 51 -15.70 2.83 -4.98
CA PHE A 51 -16.35 1.68 -5.60
C PHE A 51 -17.60 2.08 -6.38
N ALA A 52 -18.43 2.97 -5.85
CA ALA A 52 -19.60 3.49 -6.56
C ALA A 52 -19.21 4.18 -7.87
N VAL A 53 -18.24 5.11 -7.84
CA VAL A 53 -17.74 5.80 -9.05
C VAL A 53 -17.15 4.80 -10.05
N THR A 54 -16.38 3.82 -9.57
CA THR A 54 -15.77 2.79 -10.42
C THR A 54 -16.83 1.89 -11.05
N LEU A 55 -17.90 1.54 -10.33
CA LEU A 55 -19.02 0.78 -10.87
C LEU A 55 -19.78 1.57 -11.93
N LEU A 56 -19.97 2.88 -11.74
CA LEU A 56 -20.54 3.75 -12.78
C LEU A 56 -19.67 3.76 -14.04
N PHE A 57 -18.34 3.85 -13.88
CA PHE A 57 -17.41 3.74 -14.99
C PHE A 57 -17.49 2.37 -15.69
N ILE A 58 -17.60 1.28 -14.95
CA ILE A 58 -17.79 -0.08 -15.49
C ILE A 58 -19.12 -0.19 -16.26
N ASN A 59 -20.19 0.43 -15.78
CA ASN A 59 -21.49 0.42 -16.46
C ASN A 59 -21.46 1.19 -17.80
N SER A 60 -20.53 2.13 -17.95
CA SER A 60 -20.28 2.82 -19.23
C SER A 60 -19.44 1.98 -20.23
N ALA A 61 -18.99 0.79 -19.83
CA ALA A 61 -18.16 -0.06 -20.66
C ALA A 61 -18.91 -0.55 -21.91
N PRO A 62 -18.23 -0.68 -23.06
CA PRO A 62 -18.84 -1.18 -24.30
C PRO A 62 -19.23 -2.66 -24.23
N ARG A 63 -18.89 -3.36 -23.14
CA ARG A 63 -19.15 -4.78 -22.92
C ARG A 63 -19.50 -5.04 -21.46
N LYS A 64 -20.13 -6.18 -21.19
CA LYS A 64 -20.33 -6.67 -19.83
C LYS A 64 -19.05 -7.28 -19.28
N LEU A 65 -18.58 -6.77 -18.14
CA LEU A 65 -17.43 -7.33 -17.41
C LEU A 65 -17.86 -8.58 -16.63
N SER A 66 -16.95 -9.56 -16.54
CA SER A 66 -17.14 -10.70 -15.63
C SER A 66 -17.01 -10.27 -14.16
N LYS A 67 -17.55 -11.06 -13.22
CA LYS A 67 -17.45 -10.77 -11.78
C LYS A 67 -15.99 -10.59 -11.33
N GLY A 68 -15.08 -11.39 -11.87
CA GLY A 68 -13.65 -11.26 -11.60
C GLY A 68 -13.08 -9.95 -12.12
N GLU A 69 -13.41 -9.54 -13.35
CA GLU A 69 -12.95 -8.26 -13.90
C GLU A 69 -13.48 -7.05 -13.12
N VAL A 70 -14.73 -7.10 -12.66
CA VAL A 70 -15.30 -6.07 -11.78
C VAL A 70 -14.49 -5.99 -10.50
N PHE A 71 -14.26 -7.13 -9.83
CA PHE A 71 -13.46 -7.19 -8.60
C PHE A 71 -12.05 -6.61 -8.79
N VAL A 72 -11.34 -7.02 -9.84
CA VAL A 72 -9.97 -6.54 -10.12
C VAL A 72 -9.97 -5.05 -10.45
N THR A 73 -10.99 -4.55 -11.16
CA THR A 73 -11.12 -3.12 -11.47
C THR A 73 -11.35 -2.30 -10.19
N LEU A 74 -12.17 -2.79 -9.26
CA LEU A 74 -12.41 -2.16 -7.96
C LEU A 74 -11.15 -2.16 -7.09
N TRP A 75 -10.41 -3.28 -7.07
CA TRP A 75 -9.14 -3.39 -6.36
C TRP A 75 -8.14 -2.32 -6.82
N PHE A 76 -7.89 -2.21 -8.12
CA PHE A 76 -6.95 -1.23 -8.64
C PHE A 76 -7.42 0.22 -8.47
N ALA A 77 -8.74 0.49 -8.48
CA ALA A 77 -9.26 1.81 -8.14
C ALA A 77 -9.00 2.18 -6.67
N LEU A 78 -9.08 1.22 -5.75
CA LEU A 78 -8.78 1.44 -4.33
C LEU A 78 -7.29 1.69 -4.09
N CYS A 79 -6.38 1.01 -4.80
CA CYS A 79 -4.93 1.15 -4.61
C CYS A 79 -4.42 2.60 -4.74
N TYR A 80 -5.05 3.44 -5.56
CA TYR A 80 -4.67 4.85 -5.69
C TYR A 80 -5.00 5.68 -4.45
N TYR A 81 -6.12 5.38 -3.77
CA TYR A 81 -6.62 6.19 -2.65
C TYR A 81 -5.67 6.23 -1.45
N VAL A 82 -4.78 5.24 -1.34
CA VAL A 82 -3.87 5.07 -0.20
C VAL A 82 -2.53 5.83 -0.39
N ALA A 83 -2.27 6.45 -1.54
CA ALA A 83 -0.95 6.94 -1.98
C ALA A 83 -0.36 8.22 -1.32
N ASN A 84 -0.82 8.70 -0.16
CA ASN A 84 -0.32 9.97 0.43
C ASN A 84 0.35 9.78 1.79
N PHE A 85 1.69 9.83 1.87
CA PHE A 85 2.44 9.51 3.10
C PHE A 85 3.49 10.57 3.53
N ALA A 86 3.56 11.74 2.87
CA ALA A 86 4.58 12.75 3.21
C ALA A 86 4.18 13.59 4.44
N ASP A 87 5.09 13.68 5.43
CA ASP A 87 5.04 14.58 6.60
C ASP A 87 3.79 14.36 7.48
N LEU A 88 3.66 13.15 8.02
CA LEU A 88 2.44 12.68 8.69
C LEU A 88 2.38 13.06 10.19
N SER A 89 3.52 13.21 10.85
CA SER A 89 3.59 13.40 12.31
C SER A 89 2.96 14.72 12.78
N SER A 90 3.16 15.80 12.01
CA SER A 90 2.71 17.17 12.30
C SER A 90 1.29 17.47 11.78
N ARG A 91 0.79 16.68 10.83
CA ARG A 91 -0.45 16.99 10.08
C ARG A 91 -1.72 16.45 10.74
N LEU A 92 -2.81 17.19 10.53
CA LEU A 92 -4.17 16.85 10.99
C LEU A 92 -5.16 16.61 9.84
N SER A 93 -4.69 16.52 8.59
CA SER A 93 -5.56 16.10 7.49
C SER A 93 -6.10 14.69 7.73
N LEU A 94 -7.25 14.35 7.15
CA LEU A 94 -7.87 13.03 7.33
C LEU A 94 -6.89 11.89 7.01
N PHE A 95 -6.17 11.98 5.90
CA PHE A 95 -5.17 10.99 5.51
C PHE A 95 -3.99 10.93 6.48
N ALA A 96 -3.50 12.08 6.97
CA ALA A 96 -2.43 12.08 7.96
C ALA A 96 -2.85 11.39 9.26
N GLN A 97 -4.09 11.62 9.70
CA GLN A 97 -4.63 10.97 10.89
C GLN A 97 -4.87 9.47 10.67
N LEU A 98 -5.34 9.06 9.48
CA LEU A 98 -5.46 7.64 9.10
C LEU A 98 -4.12 6.91 9.15
N TRP A 99 -3.07 7.51 8.58
CA TRP A 99 -1.73 6.94 8.62
C TRP A 99 -1.14 6.90 10.02
N LYS A 100 -1.39 7.93 10.85
CA LYS A 100 -1.03 7.90 12.27
C LYS A 100 -1.74 6.76 13.02
N GLU A 101 -3.02 6.53 12.74
CA GLU A 101 -3.74 5.38 13.31
C GLU A 101 -3.10 4.05 12.87
N TYR A 102 -2.80 3.91 11.58
CA TYR A 102 -2.15 2.70 11.07
C TYR A 102 -0.74 2.50 11.61
N ALA A 103 0.01 3.59 11.83
CA ALA A 103 1.36 3.58 12.37
C ALA A 103 1.44 3.03 13.82
N LEU A 104 0.31 2.83 14.51
CA LEU A 104 0.28 2.07 15.77
C LEU A 104 0.71 0.61 15.57
N SER A 105 0.57 0.09 14.34
CA SER A 105 1.04 -1.24 13.94
C SER A 105 2.50 -1.26 13.49
N ASP A 106 3.03 -0.11 13.04
CA ASP A 106 4.41 0.04 12.61
C ASP A 106 4.79 1.52 12.60
N SER A 107 5.57 1.95 13.59
CA SER A 107 5.94 3.36 13.73
C SER A 107 6.89 3.87 12.65
N ARG A 108 7.45 2.99 11.80
CA ARG A 108 8.31 3.38 10.67
C ARG A 108 7.63 4.34 9.70
N TYR A 109 6.29 4.30 9.63
CA TYR A 109 5.47 5.26 8.89
C TYR A 109 5.63 6.71 9.36
N LEU A 110 6.10 6.91 10.60
CA LEU A 110 6.29 8.23 11.20
C LEU A 110 7.78 8.59 11.37
N THR A 111 8.70 7.63 11.31
CA THR A 111 10.11 7.82 11.71
C THR A 111 11.10 8.00 10.55
N GLN A 112 10.65 8.41 9.35
CA GLN A 112 11.52 8.59 8.17
C GLN A 112 12.43 7.36 7.87
N ASP A 113 11.91 6.15 8.06
CA ASP A 113 12.65 4.91 7.84
C ASP A 113 13.23 4.81 6.42
N SER A 114 14.50 4.39 6.33
CA SER A 114 15.28 4.40 5.08
C SER A 114 14.76 3.46 4.00
N PHE A 115 13.97 2.45 4.37
CA PHE A 115 13.35 1.54 3.40
C PHE A 115 11.89 1.92 3.17
N LEU A 116 11.11 2.12 4.24
CA LEU A 116 9.68 2.32 4.15
C LEU A 116 9.33 3.59 3.38
N VAL A 117 10.01 4.71 3.65
CA VAL A 117 9.71 5.98 2.98
C VAL A 117 9.96 5.91 1.47
N PRO A 118 11.12 5.44 0.97
CA PRO A 118 11.30 5.26 -0.47
C PRO A 118 10.35 4.22 -1.10
N MET A 119 10.05 3.13 -0.40
CA MET A 119 9.13 2.10 -0.90
C MET A 119 7.73 2.69 -1.11
N GLU A 120 7.19 3.39 -0.12
CA GLU A 120 5.90 4.08 -0.21
C GLU A 120 5.92 5.21 -1.26
N ALA A 121 7.07 5.87 -1.45
CA ALA A 121 7.24 6.87 -2.52
C ALA A 121 7.01 6.25 -3.89
N ILE A 122 7.63 5.09 -4.15
CA ILE A 122 7.42 4.36 -5.40
C ILE A 122 5.95 3.94 -5.49
N THR A 123 5.34 3.40 -4.40
CA THR A 123 3.91 3.05 -4.32
C THR A 123 3.01 4.20 -4.74
N ALA A 124 3.28 5.38 -4.23
CA ALA A 124 2.51 6.57 -4.52
C ALA A 124 2.70 7.07 -5.96
N ILE A 125 3.94 7.23 -6.43
CA ILE A 125 4.22 7.94 -7.69
C ILE A 125 4.14 7.03 -8.92
N LEU A 126 4.37 5.72 -8.78
CA LEU A 126 4.33 4.78 -9.89
C LEU A 126 3.10 3.87 -9.80
N TRP A 127 2.99 3.10 -8.71
CA TRP A 127 2.00 2.04 -8.62
C TRP A 127 0.56 2.60 -8.51
N GLY A 128 0.37 3.73 -7.83
CA GLY A 128 -0.92 4.44 -7.76
C GLY A 128 -1.45 4.84 -9.14
N PRO A 129 -0.75 5.68 -9.92
CA PRO A 129 -1.15 6.04 -11.28
C PRO A 129 -1.29 4.83 -12.23
N MET A 130 -0.37 3.87 -12.15
CA MET A 130 -0.45 2.65 -12.96
C MET A 130 -1.69 1.80 -12.61
N SER A 131 -2.15 1.81 -11.36
CA SER A 131 -3.37 1.11 -10.95
C SER A 131 -4.61 1.67 -11.64
N PHE A 132 -4.73 3.00 -11.77
CA PHE A 132 -5.82 3.59 -12.58
C PHE A 132 -5.74 3.17 -14.05
N PHE A 133 -4.54 3.21 -14.63
CA PHE A 133 -4.37 2.77 -16.01
C PHE A 133 -4.70 1.29 -16.17
N CYS A 134 -4.39 0.45 -15.18
CA CYS A 134 -4.79 -0.95 -15.14
C CYS A 134 -6.31 -1.10 -15.09
N ALA A 135 -7.00 -0.39 -14.19
CA ALA A 135 -8.47 -0.39 -14.11
C ALA A 135 -9.12 0.01 -15.45
N TRP A 136 -8.62 1.08 -16.08
CA TRP A 136 -9.04 1.49 -17.41
C TRP A 136 -8.77 0.43 -18.48
N SER A 137 -7.59 -0.22 -18.44
CA SER A 137 -7.18 -1.25 -19.40
C SER A 137 -8.10 -2.48 -19.36
N ILE A 138 -8.62 -2.84 -18.17
CA ILE A 138 -9.59 -3.92 -18.00
C ILE A 138 -10.90 -3.58 -18.71
N VAL A 139 -11.41 -2.38 -18.45
CA VAL A 139 -12.66 -1.87 -19.03
C VAL A 139 -12.56 -1.76 -20.56
N LYS A 140 -11.44 -1.25 -21.08
CA LYS A 140 -11.22 -1.06 -22.52
C LYS A 140 -10.64 -2.27 -23.26
N GLN A 141 -10.38 -3.39 -22.58
CA GLN A 141 -9.73 -4.57 -23.17
C GLN A 141 -8.38 -4.25 -23.82
N HIS A 142 -7.62 -3.36 -23.19
CA HIS A 142 -6.33 -2.94 -23.72
C HIS A 142 -5.32 -4.10 -23.62
N PRO A 143 -4.52 -4.37 -24.66
CA PRO A 143 -3.59 -5.52 -24.68
C PRO A 143 -2.53 -5.46 -23.57
N LEU A 144 -2.22 -4.27 -23.08
CA LEU A 144 -1.27 -4.08 -21.97
C LEU A 144 -1.84 -4.38 -20.58
N ARG A 145 -3.12 -4.75 -20.45
CA ARG A 145 -3.75 -5.08 -19.16
C ARG A 145 -2.90 -6.05 -18.32
N HIS A 146 -2.58 -7.21 -18.88
CA HIS A 146 -1.88 -8.26 -18.13
C HIS A 146 -0.42 -7.92 -17.82
N PRO A 147 0.37 -7.32 -18.74
CA PRO A 147 1.68 -6.76 -18.42
C PRO A 147 1.65 -5.75 -17.25
N ILE A 148 0.73 -4.78 -17.28
CA ILE A 148 0.63 -3.75 -16.24
C ILE A 148 0.17 -4.36 -14.91
N GLN A 149 -0.88 -5.18 -14.93
CA GLN A 149 -1.36 -5.91 -13.77
C GLN A 149 -0.23 -6.74 -13.15
N LEU A 150 0.57 -7.43 -13.96
CA LEU A 150 1.69 -8.25 -13.49
C LEU A 150 2.76 -7.40 -12.82
N ILE A 151 3.17 -6.30 -13.47
CA ILE A 151 4.16 -5.37 -12.92
C ILE A 151 3.66 -4.88 -11.54
N ILE A 152 2.42 -4.37 -11.46
CA ILE A 152 1.86 -3.85 -10.20
C ILE A 152 1.81 -4.90 -9.11
N SER A 153 1.27 -6.07 -9.42
CA SER A 153 1.10 -7.11 -8.42
C SER A 153 2.42 -7.69 -7.94
N VAL A 154 3.43 -7.84 -8.80
CA VAL A 154 4.78 -8.23 -8.36
C VAL A 154 5.42 -7.15 -7.48
N GLY A 155 5.23 -5.89 -7.83
CA GLY A 155 5.68 -4.75 -7.02
C GLY A 155 5.13 -4.75 -5.62
N GLN A 156 3.81 -4.91 -5.49
CA GLN A 156 3.11 -5.00 -4.21
C GLN A 156 3.66 -6.17 -3.36
N LEU A 157 3.80 -7.35 -3.95
CA LEU A 157 4.36 -8.52 -3.26
C LEU A 157 5.81 -8.30 -2.80
N TYR A 158 6.64 -7.73 -3.67
CA TYR A 158 8.04 -7.48 -3.35
C TYR A 158 8.17 -6.43 -2.24
N GLY A 159 7.38 -5.35 -2.31
CA GLY A 159 7.29 -4.33 -1.29
C GLY A 159 6.88 -4.92 0.07
N ASP A 160 5.81 -5.71 0.11
CA ASP A 160 5.34 -6.36 1.35
C ASP A 160 6.34 -7.35 1.93
N VAL A 161 6.97 -8.19 1.09
CA VAL A 161 8.01 -9.12 1.56
C VAL A 161 9.16 -8.36 2.21
N LEU A 162 9.63 -7.27 1.60
CA LEU A 162 10.68 -6.44 2.17
C LEU A 162 10.20 -5.66 3.40
N TYR A 163 8.94 -5.22 3.43
CA TYR A 163 8.32 -4.57 4.59
C TYR A 163 8.38 -5.45 5.84
N PHE A 164 7.96 -6.73 5.70
CA PHE A 164 8.05 -7.71 6.79
C PHE A 164 9.49 -8.07 7.12
N ALA A 165 10.33 -8.33 6.10
CA ALA A 165 11.71 -8.73 6.29
C ALA A 165 12.53 -7.66 7.02
N THR A 166 12.35 -6.39 6.67
CA THR A 166 13.04 -5.26 7.33
C THR A 166 12.53 -5.03 8.75
N CYS A 167 11.23 -5.21 9.01
CA CYS A 167 10.69 -5.14 10.39
C CYS A 167 11.34 -6.22 11.26
N TYR A 168 11.27 -7.46 10.78
CA TYR A 168 11.81 -8.63 11.47
C TYR A 168 13.32 -8.55 11.66
N PHE A 169 14.06 -8.07 10.66
CA PHE A 169 15.50 -7.86 10.76
C PHE A 169 15.85 -6.87 11.88
N ASN A 170 15.15 -5.73 11.96
CA ASN A 170 15.37 -4.74 13.02
C ASN A 170 15.02 -5.29 14.41
N GLU A 171 13.98 -6.11 14.51
CA GLU A 171 13.63 -6.78 15.76
C GLU A 171 14.75 -7.73 16.20
N VAL A 172 15.23 -8.60 15.32
CA VAL A 172 16.23 -9.64 15.66
C VAL A 172 17.63 -9.05 15.85
N VAL A 173 18.05 -8.11 15.00
CA VAL A 173 19.43 -7.62 14.97
C VAL A 173 19.61 -6.39 15.84
N HIS A 174 18.63 -5.50 15.87
CA HIS A 174 18.72 -4.22 16.58
C HIS A 174 17.85 -4.17 17.85
N ASN A 175 17.06 -5.21 18.15
CA ASN A 175 16.14 -5.27 19.28
C ASN A 175 15.12 -4.10 19.26
N ILE A 176 14.70 -3.67 18.06
CA ILE A 176 13.72 -2.60 17.87
C ILE A 176 12.40 -3.21 17.45
N VAL A 177 11.35 -2.96 18.25
CA VAL A 177 9.98 -3.37 17.96
C VAL A 177 9.16 -2.14 17.57
N TYR A 178 8.68 -2.10 16.33
CA TYR A 178 7.92 -0.96 15.79
C TYR A 178 6.41 -1.05 16.02
N CYS A 179 5.89 -2.26 16.21
CA CYS A 179 4.49 -2.48 16.53
C CYS A 179 4.24 -2.25 18.01
N ARG A 180 3.10 -1.66 18.35
CA ARG A 180 2.63 -1.62 19.73
C ARG A 180 2.40 -3.04 20.30
N PRO A 181 2.55 -3.23 21.62
CA PRO A 181 2.46 -4.55 22.26
C PRO A 181 1.04 -5.11 22.30
N GLU A 182 0.00 -4.28 22.13
CA GLU A 182 -1.37 -4.78 22.09
C GLU A 182 -1.62 -5.64 20.86
N GLN A 183 -2.06 -6.88 21.08
CA GLN A 183 -2.29 -7.88 20.04
C GLN A 183 -3.19 -7.41 18.89
N PHE A 184 -4.12 -6.49 19.17
CA PHE A 184 -5.01 -5.92 18.17
C PHE A 184 -4.23 -5.24 17.04
N TYR A 185 -3.25 -4.39 17.36
CA TYR A 185 -2.47 -3.68 16.33
C TYR A 185 -1.61 -4.63 15.51
N PHE A 186 -1.06 -5.66 16.15
CA PHE A 186 -0.30 -6.68 15.43
C PHE A 186 -1.19 -7.51 14.50
N TYR A 187 -2.22 -8.18 15.01
CA TYR A 187 -3.00 -9.09 14.14
C TYR A 187 -3.89 -8.35 13.15
N MET A 188 -4.51 -7.25 13.56
CA MET A 188 -5.54 -6.62 12.76
C MET A 188 -5.00 -5.55 11.82
N TYR A 189 -3.98 -4.79 12.22
CA TYR A 189 -3.35 -3.80 11.34
C TYR A 189 -2.11 -4.39 10.65
N TYR A 190 -1.14 -4.90 11.42
CA TYR A 190 0.12 -5.36 10.83
C TYR A 190 -0.05 -6.63 9.98
N VAL A 191 -0.80 -7.64 10.44
CA VAL A 191 -0.98 -8.90 9.69
C VAL A 191 -2.15 -8.82 8.72
N PHE A 192 -3.37 -8.56 9.21
CA PHE A 192 -4.57 -8.67 8.38
C PHE A 192 -4.63 -7.63 7.26
N CYS A 193 -4.31 -6.35 7.53
CA CYS A 193 -4.29 -5.36 6.46
C CYS A 193 -3.28 -5.79 5.40
N ASN A 194 -1.99 -5.89 5.70
CA ASN A 194 -0.97 -6.28 4.73
C ASN A 194 -1.24 -7.63 4.03
N ALA A 195 -1.88 -8.61 4.68
CA ALA A 195 -2.27 -9.87 4.03
C ALA A 195 -3.16 -9.67 2.79
N ILE A 196 -3.98 -8.61 2.74
CA ILE A 196 -4.79 -8.26 1.56
C ILE A 196 -3.89 -7.91 0.36
N TRP A 197 -2.81 -7.15 0.61
CA TRP A 197 -1.80 -6.75 -0.38
C TRP A 197 -0.84 -7.90 -0.76
N ILE A 198 -0.89 -9.03 -0.03
CA ILE A 198 -0.22 -10.27 -0.45
C ILE A 198 -1.17 -11.17 -1.25
N VAL A 199 -2.34 -11.47 -0.72
CA VAL A 199 -3.23 -12.50 -1.27
C VAL A 199 -3.80 -12.07 -2.63
N ILE A 200 -4.34 -10.85 -2.74
CA ILE A 200 -4.94 -10.39 -3.99
C ILE A 200 -3.87 -10.30 -5.09
N PRO A 201 -2.73 -9.62 -4.89
CA PRO A 201 -1.68 -9.55 -5.91
C PRO A 201 -1.12 -10.91 -6.32
N SER A 202 -0.98 -11.87 -5.39
CA SER A 202 -0.57 -13.24 -5.73
C SER A 202 -1.50 -13.90 -6.75
N VAL A 203 -2.82 -13.77 -6.55
CA VAL A 203 -3.82 -14.29 -7.51
C VAL A 203 -3.72 -13.56 -8.85
N LEU A 204 -3.49 -12.24 -8.83
CA LEU A 204 -3.36 -11.42 -10.05
C LEU A 204 -2.10 -11.72 -10.85
N VAL A 205 -0.98 -12.05 -10.18
CA VAL A 205 0.26 -12.53 -10.82
C VAL A 205 -0.03 -13.82 -11.58
N VAL A 206 -0.63 -14.82 -10.90
CA VAL A 206 -0.97 -16.11 -11.54
C VAL A 206 -1.92 -15.88 -12.72
N GLN A 207 -2.94 -15.03 -12.54
CA GLN A 207 -3.89 -14.70 -13.60
C GLN A 207 -3.18 -14.11 -14.83
N SER A 208 -2.30 -13.13 -14.64
CA SER A 208 -1.56 -12.51 -15.74
C SER A 208 -0.56 -13.46 -16.40
N VAL A 209 0.16 -14.27 -15.63
CA VAL A 209 1.08 -15.28 -16.19
C VAL A 209 0.33 -16.30 -17.05
N VAL A 210 -0.80 -16.81 -16.57
CA VAL A 210 -1.63 -17.77 -17.32
C VAL A 210 -2.19 -17.14 -18.60
N ALA A 211 -2.68 -15.90 -18.53
CA ALA A 211 -3.20 -15.19 -19.70
C ALA A 211 -2.09 -14.96 -20.75
N THR A 212 -0.93 -14.49 -20.32
CA THR A 212 0.25 -14.28 -21.17
C THR A 212 0.70 -15.59 -21.82
N LYS A 213 0.86 -16.67 -21.04
CA LYS A 213 1.19 -18.01 -21.57
C LYS A 213 0.22 -18.45 -22.67
N ARG A 214 -1.09 -18.30 -22.44
CA ARG A 214 -2.12 -18.66 -23.42
C ARG A 214 -2.03 -17.82 -24.70
N ALA A 215 -1.74 -16.53 -24.58
CA ALA A 215 -1.56 -15.65 -25.73
C ALA A 215 -0.37 -16.09 -26.59
N PHE A 216 0.81 -16.29 -25.97
CA PHE A 216 2.01 -16.74 -26.68
C PHE A 216 1.84 -18.12 -27.33
N ALA A 217 1.18 -19.07 -26.65
CA ALA A 217 0.90 -20.39 -27.22
C ALA A 217 0.04 -20.30 -28.49
N LYS A 218 -0.97 -19.40 -28.52
CA LYS A 218 -1.80 -19.18 -29.70
C LYS A 218 -1.01 -18.56 -30.86
N VAL A 219 -0.13 -17.61 -30.58
CA VAL A 219 0.74 -16.99 -31.60
C VAL A 219 1.69 -18.02 -32.21
N GLN A 220 2.36 -18.82 -31.36
CA GLN A 220 3.25 -19.89 -31.83
C GLN A 220 2.51 -20.92 -32.71
N ALA A 221 1.31 -21.34 -32.31
CA ALA A 221 0.49 -22.24 -33.11
C ALA A 221 0.15 -21.64 -34.48
N ALA A 222 -0.30 -20.38 -34.52
CA ALA A 222 -0.61 -19.69 -35.78
C ALA A 222 0.61 -19.54 -36.70
N GLU A 223 1.78 -19.21 -36.14
CA GLU A 223 3.03 -19.12 -36.90
C GLU A 223 3.47 -20.48 -37.46
N SER A 224 3.28 -21.55 -36.70
CA SER A 224 3.62 -22.92 -37.14
C SER A 224 2.75 -23.37 -38.32
N MET A 225 1.45 -23.08 -38.28
CA MET A 225 0.51 -23.36 -39.37
C MET A 225 0.86 -22.56 -40.63
N LYS A 226 1.27 -21.29 -40.48
CA LYS A 226 1.67 -20.44 -41.62
C LYS A 226 2.94 -20.95 -42.32
N LYS A 227 3.86 -21.58 -41.58
CA LYS A 227 5.09 -22.19 -42.15
C LYS A 227 4.83 -23.52 -42.85
N ALA A 228 3.70 -24.18 -42.56
CA ALA A 228 3.33 -25.46 -43.15
C ALA A 228 2.48 -25.33 -44.43
N LEU A 229 2.05 -24.10 -44.77
CA LEU A 229 1.39 -23.70 -46.01
C LEU A 229 2.41 -23.17 -47.02
#